data_AF-A0A1H1LQE8-F1
#
_entry.id   AF-A0A1H1LQE8-F1
#
_cell.length_a   1.000
_cell.length_b   1.000
_cell.length_c   1.000
_cell.angle_alpha   90.00
_cell.angle_beta   90.00
_cell.angle_gamma   90.00
#
_symmetry.space_group_name_H-M   'P 1'
#
loop_
_entity.id
_entity.type
_entity.pdbx_description
1 polymer ?
#
loop_
_entity_poly.entity_id
_entity_poly.type
_entity_poly.pdbx_seq_one_letter_code
_entity_poly.pdbx_strand_id
1 'polypeptide(L)'
;MRKIYFIYVLFALICNTAFAQFKDGGINYEIVSNITMTAQVGSNNELTGDIVIPETVTDGTNTYTVVSLKGWAFAQGEAAVSSITSISLPNTVASISNDAFANNTLLTSVSLGEGLTYIGVGAFYKAGLKSISIPNSVTTIDNVAFFANIALEEINFGSSLTSVGSQAFAYCNPLSSVSSSAITPPSLNANSFEGLVLANINLSVPSESVSTYSSSSNWQGFNIGVLNTNVFEKEYLITVYPNPVFKELRINIPQNIVLKSIKIYDIKGRLILVEDSNKIDVQNLSKGQYFTLIETNKGKSIKRFIKS
;
A
#
# COMPACT_ATOMS: atom_id res chain seq x y z
N MET A 1 -44.14 -18.96 -57.37
CA MET A 1 -43.66 -19.52 -56.08
C MET A 1 -42.29 -18.96 -55.78
N ARG A 2 -42.15 -18.37 -54.57
CA ARG A 2 -40.95 -18.00 -53.78
C ARG A 2 -39.81 -17.18 -54.42
N LYS A 3 -39.78 -15.89 -54.05
CA LYS A 3 -38.61 -15.00 -54.07
C LYS A 3 -37.60 -15.47 -53.01
N ILE A 4 -36.34 -15.65 -53.39
CA ILE A 4 -35.22 -15.98 -52.50
C ILE A 4 -34.65 -14.66 -51.99
N TYR A 5 -34.74 -14.42 -50.69
CA TYR A 5 -34.10 -13.28 -50.02
C TYR A 5 -32.66 -13.66 -49.66
N PHE A 6 -31.69 -12.95 -50.23
CA PHE A 6 -30.30 -12.96 -49.75
C PHE A 6 -30.28 -12.23 -48.39
N ILE A 7 -30.13 -13.00 -47.31
CA ILE A 7 -29.86 -12.46 -45.98
C ILE A 7 -28.40 -11.99 -45.99
N TYR A 8 -28.21 -10.67 -46.00
CA TYR A 8 -26.94 -10.08 -45.60
C TYR A 8 -26.79 -10.28 -44.10
N VAL A 9 -26.02 -11.30 -43.69
CA VAL A 9 -25.55 -11.40 -42.31
C VAL A 9 -24.46 -10.33 -42.15
N LEU A 10 -24.87 -9.16 -41.67
CA LEU A 10 -23.98 -8.12 -41.20
C LEU A 10 -23.23 -8.67 -39.98
N PHE A 11 -22.00 -9.14 -40.17
CA PHE A 11 -21.08 -9.39 -39.06
C PHE A 11 -20.81 -8.03 -38.41
N ALA A 12 -21.46 -7.77 -37.28
CA ALA A 12 -21.05 -6.69 -36.40
C ALA A 12 -19.63 -7.03 -35.92
N LEU A 13 -18.64 -6.30 -36.45
CA LEU A 13 -17.33 -6.22 -35.83
C LEU A 13 -17.58 -5.69 -34.42
N ILE A 14 -17.51 -6.57 -33.42
CA ILE A 14 -17.30 -6.12 -32.04
C ILE A 14 -15.88 -5.56 -32.08
N CYS A 15 -15.79 -4.24 -32.26
CA CYS A 15 -14.55 -3.49 -32.14
C CYS A 15 -14.15 -3.58 -30.66
N ASN A 16 -13.46 -4.67 -30.29
CA ASN A 16 -12.64 -4.68 -29.09
C ASN A 16 -11.57 -3.63 -29.34
N THR A 17 -11.75 -2.42 -28.81
CA THR A 17 -10.68 -1.44 -28.76
C THR A 17 -9.66 -1.96 -27.77
N ALA A 18 -8.77 -2.85 -28.24
CA ALA A 18 -7.64 -3.29 -27.47
C ALA A 18 -6.78 -2.05 -27.19
N PHE A 19 -6.57 -1.73 -25.91
CA PHE A 19 -5.61 -0.70 -25.53
C PHE A 19 -4.24 -1.07 -26.09
N ALA A 20 -3.50 -0.10 -26.59
CA ALA A 20 -2.14 -0.33 -27.05
C ALA A 20 -1.28 -0.77 -25.86
N GLN A 21 -0.54 -1.87 -26.02
CA GLN A 21 0.27 -2.47 -24.97
C GLN A 21 1.76 -2.24 -25.24
N PHE A 22 2.55 -2.11 -24.18
CA PHE A 22 4.01 -2.02 -24.25
C PHE A 22 4.65 -2.63 -23.01
N LYS A 23 5.96 -2.88 -23.08
CA LYS A 23 6.76 -3.39 -21.96
C LYS A 23 7.77 -2.35 -21.52
N ASP A 24 7.87 -2.13 -20.22
CA ASP A 24 8.92 -1.33 -19.60
C ASP A 24 9.39 -2.05 -18.32
N GLY A 25 10.71 -2.16 -18.12
CA GLY A 25 11.26 -2.93 -17.00
C GLY A 25 10.82 -4.40 -16.94
N GLY A 26 10.39 -4.98 -18.06
CA GLY A 26 9.86 -6.35 -18.13
C GLY A 26 8.37 -6.50 -17.73
N ILE A 27 7.73 -5.41 -17.32
CA ILE A 27 6.31 -5.38 -16.92
C ILE A 27 5.47 -4.93 -18.12
N ASN A 28 4.34 -5.60 -18.34
CA ASN A 28 3.35 -5.21 -19.35
C ASN A 28 2.50 -4.05 -18.86
N TYR A 29 2.32 -3.05 -19.72
CA TYR A 29 1.47 -1.88 -19.51
C TYR A 29 0.49 -1.71 -20.67
N GLU A 30 -0.63 -1.04 -20.41
CA GLU A 30 -1.60 -0.64 -21.43
C GLU A 30 -1.79 0.88 -21.38
N ILE A 31 -1.75 1.52 -22.55
CA ILE A 31 -2.01 2.95 -22.69
C ILE A 31 -3.49 3.20 -22.39
N VAL A 32 -3.76 3.99 -21.35
CA VAL A 32 -5.12 4.41 -20.99
C VAL A 32 -5.52 5.63 -21.82
N SER A 33 -4.60 6.59 -22.00
CA SER A 33 -4.85 7.78 -22.78
C SER A 33 -3.55 8.40 -23.30
N ASN A 34 -3.53 8.64 -24.62
CA ASN A 34 -2.48 9.41 -25.29
C ASN A 34 -2.67 10.93 -25.16
N ILE A 35 -3.77 11.39 -24.56
CA ILE A 35 -4.00 12.83 -24.33
C ILE A 35 -3.43 13.23 -22.97
N THR A 36 -3.77 12.45 -21.93
CA THR A 36 -3.30 12.70 -20.56
C THR A 36 -1.97 12.01 -20.26
N MET A 37 -1.41 11.28 -21.23
CA MET A 37 -0.19 10.48 -21.08
C MET A 37 -0.28 9.56 -19.86
N THR A 38 -1.31 8.71 -19.84
CA THR A 38 -1.56 7.77 -18.74
C THR A 38 -1.56 6.33 -19.23
N ALA A 39 -1.04 5.44 -18.38
CA ALA A 39 -1.01 4.00 -18.59
C ALA A 39 -1.49 3.27 -17.34
N GLN A 40 -1.90 2.02 -17.52
CA GLN A 40 -2.21 1.09 -16.43
C GLN A 40 -1.30 -0.13 -16.52
N VAL A 41 -1.08 -0.80 -15.40
CA VAL A 41 -0.41 -2.10 -15.42
C VAL A 41 -1.31 -3.09 -16.14
N GLY A 42 -0.78 -3.74 -17.17
CA GLY A 42 -1.44 -4.78 -17.96
C GLY A 42 -1.32 -6.16 -17.31
N SER A 43 -1.63 -7.20 -18.06
CA SER A 43 -1.55 -8.60 -17.58
C SER A 43 -0.11 -9.12 -17.58
N ASN A 44 0.33 -9.72 -16.48
CA ASN A 44 1.67 -10.22 -16.24
C ASN A 44 1.60 -11.62 -15.61
N ASN A 45 2.08 -12.65 -16.32
CA ASN A 45 1.94 -14.06 -15.90
C ASN A 45 3.26 -14.76 -15.59
N GLU A 46 4.39 -14.06 -15.77
CA GLU A 46 5.75 -14.65 -15.73
C GLU A 46 6.68 -13.94 -14.72
N LEU A 47 6.21 -12.88 -14.07
CA LEU A 47 7.03 -12.12 -13.13
C LEU A 47 7.23 -12.87 -11.81
N THR A 48 8.40 -12.71 -11.21
CA THR A 48 8.78 -13.43 -9.99
C THR A 48 9.52 -12.49 -9.03
N GLY A 49 9.47 -12.79 -7.73
CA GLY A 49 10.17 -12.02 -6.71
C GLY A 49 9.51 -10.69 -6.38
N ASP A 50 10.31 -9.69 -6.01
CA ASP A 50 9.85 -8.39 -5.55
C ASP A 50 9.65 -7.44 -6.73
N ILE A 51 8.45 -6.91 -6.89
CA ILE A 51 8.06 -6.05 -8.00
C ILE A 51 7.82 -4.62 -7.52
N VAL A 52 8.42 -3.66 -8.19
CA VAL A 52 8.20 -2.22 -7.95
C VAL A 52 7.57 -1.62 -9.19
N ILE A 53 6.36 -1.09 -9.05
CA ILE A 53 5.69 -0.35 -10.12
C ILE A 53 6.19 1.11 -10.06
N PRO A 54 6.80 1.64 -11.14
CA PRO A 54 7.26 3.03 -11.16
C PRO A 54 6.08 3.99 -11.35
N GLU A 55 6.27 5.25 -10.95
CA GLU A 55 5.30 6.34 -11.18
C GLU A 55 5.07 6.62 -12.66
N THR A 56 6.12 6.45 -13.47
CA THR A 56 6.09 6.66 -14.92
C THR A 56 6.77 5.52 -15.68
N VAL A 57 6.33 5.30 -16.91
CA VAL A 57 6.83 4.26 -17.83
C VAL A 57 6.92 4.80 -19.25
N THR A 58 7.74 4.19 -20.11
CA THR A 58 7.89 4.62 -21.50
C THR A 58 7.69 3.50 -22.51
N ASP A 59 7.08 3.82 -23.64
CA ASP A 59 7.00 2.93 -24.82
C ASP A 59 8.20 3.11 -25.77
N GLY A 60 9.20 3.90 -25.37
CA GLY A 60 10.37 4.29 -26.16
C GLY A 60 10.21 5.64 -26.88
N THR A 61 8.99 6.18 -26.99
CA THR A 61 8.71 7.49 -27.60
C THR A 61 8.09 8.46 -26.60
N ASN A 62 7.06 8.01 -25.88
CA ASN A 62 6.30 8.80 -24.93
C ASN A 62 6.54 8.29 -23.51
N THR A 63 6.31 9.16 -22.52
CA THR A 63 6.33 8.80 -21.10
C THR A 63 4.91 8.91 -20.56
N TYR A 64 4.44 7.85 -19.89
CA TYR A 64 3.10 7.73 -19.35
C TYR A 64 3.16 7.64 -17.82
N THR A 65 2.24 8.31 -17.13
CA THR A 65 2.03 8.14 -15.69
C THR A 65 1.21 6.87 -15.43
N VAL A 66 1.65 6.02 -14.50
CA VAL A 66 0.94 4.79 -14.13
C VAL A 66 -0.16 5.12 -13.13
N VAL A 67 -1.42 4.95 -13.54
CA VAL A 67 -2.59 5.43 -12.76
C VAL A 67 -3.47 4.33 -12.20
N SER A 68 -3.36 3.09 -12.67
CA SER A 68 -4.18 1.98 -12.20
C SER A 68 -3.54 0.62 -12.49
N LEU A 69 -4.09 -0.42 -11.87
CA LEU A 69 -3.85 -1.81 -12.24
C LEU A 69 -5.11 -2.36 -12.94
N LYS A 70 -4.91 -3.00 -14.08
CA LYS A 70 -5.99 -3.70 -14.80
C LYS A 70 -6.51 -4.88 -14.00
N GLY A 71 -7.75 -5.29 -14.30
CA GLY A 71 -8.27 -6.55 -13.79
C GLY A 71 -7.39 -7.72 -14.23
N TRP A 72 -7.15 -8.65 -13.32
CA TRP A 72 -6.22 -9.78 -13.51
C TRP A 72 -4.78 -9.39 -13.88
N ALA A 73 -4.31 -8.17 -13.54
CA ALA A 73 -2.96 -7.69 -13.89
C ALA A 73 -1.83 -8.66 -13.47
N PHE A 74 -2.00 -9.34 -12.34
CA PHE A 74 -1.06 -10.32 -11.79
C PHE A 74 -1.78 -11.59 -11.30
N ALA A 75 -3.03 -11.85 -11.74
CA ALA A 75 -3.78 -12.99 -11.23
C ALA A 75 -3.12 -14.33 -11.57
N GLN A 76 -3.13 -15.26 -10.62
CA GLN A 76 -2.66 -16.62 -10.83
C GLN A 76 -3.81 -17.51 -11.31
N GLY A 77 -3.65 -18.07 -12.51
CA GLY A 77 -4.47 -19.14 -13.05
C GLY A 77 -3.64 -20.42 -13.26
N GLU A 78 -4.26 -21.51 -13.73
CA GLU A 78 -3.59 -22.82 -13.92
C GLU A 78 -2.36 -22.77 -14.83
N ALA A 79 -2.27 -21.79 -15.74
CA ALA A 79 -1.15 -21.60 -16.67
C ALA A 79 -0.13 -20.53 -16.22
N ALA A 80 -0.38 -19.82 -15.10
CA ALA A 80 0.53 -18.78 -14.63
C ALA A 80 1.70 -19.39 -13.85
N VAL A 81 2.93 -18.99 -14.18
CA VAL A 81 4.16 -19.39 -13.47
C VAL A 81 4.72 -18.26 -12.59
N SER A 82 3.99 -17.15 -12.50
CA SER A 82 4.38 -16.00 -11.69
C SER A 82 4.53 -16.41 -10.22
N SER A 83 5.50 -15.81 -9.53
CA SER A 83 5.81 -16.09 -8.13
C SER A 83 6.23 -14.81 -7.41
N ILE A 84 5.41 -13.78 -7.59
CA ILE A 84 5.63 -12.48 -6.96
C ILE A 84 5.53 -12.63 -5.43
N THR A 85 6.57 -12.17 -4.73
CA THR A 85 6.67 -12.23 -3.27
C THR A 85 6.25 -10.93 -2.61
N SER A 86 6.52 -9.81 -3.27
CA SER A 86 6.06 -8.49 -2.86
C SER A 86 5.76 -7.56 -4.03
N ILE A 87 4.87 -6.59 -3.81
CA ILE A 87 4.53 -5.54 -4.77
C ILE A 87 4.60 -4.17 -4.08
N SER A 88 5.23 -3.20 -4.73
CA SER A 88 5.23 -1.80 -4.31
C SER A 88 4.55 -0.93 -5.36
N LEU A 89 3.45 -0.28 -4.98
CA LEU A 89 2.70 0.63 -5.83
C LEU A 89 3.10 2.08 -5.55
N PRO A 90 3.21 2.92 -6.59
CA PRO A 90 3.51 4.33 -6.43
C PRO A 90 2.28 5.13 -6.01
N ASN A 91 2.49 6.37 -5.59
CA ASN A 91 1.39 7.27 -5.19
C ASN A 91 0.52 7.72 -6.38
N THR A 92 0.94 7.49 -7.62
CA THR A 92 0.16 7.83 -8.82
C THR A 92 -0.97 6.84 -9.10
N VAL A 93 -0.93 5.64 -8.52
CA VAL A 93 -1.95 4.60 -8.71
C VAL A 93 -3.19 4.94 -7.89
N ALA A 94 -4.29 5.25 -8.58
CA ALA A 94 -5.57 5.62 -7.99
C ALA A 94 -6.50 4.42 -7.73
N SER A 95 -6.33 3.31 -8.47
CA SER A 95 -7.19 2.14 -8.33
C SER A 95 -6.49 0.81 -8.62
N ILE A 96 -6.93 -0.22 -7.90
CA ILE A 96 -6.65 -1.63 -8.18
C ILE A 96 -7.95 -2.27 -8.65
N SER A 97 -7.98 -2.74 -9.90
CA SER A 97 -9.18 -3.33 -10.49
C SER A 97 -9.42 -4.78 -10.03
N ASN A 98 -10.52 -5.35 -10.47
CA ASN A 98 -10.99 -6.66 -10.05
C ASN A 98 -9.96 -7.78 -10.27
N ASP A 99 -9.80 -8.63 -9.28
CA ASP A 99 -8.93 -9.81 -9.33
C ASP A 99 -7.46 -9.50 -9.66
N ALA A 100 -7.00 -8.26 -9.55
CA ALA A 100 -5.66 -7.85 -9.99
C ALA A 100 -4.52 -8.72 -9.42
N PHE A 101 -4.67 -9.24 -8.20
CA PHE A 101 -3.73 -10.15 -7.53
C PHE A 101 -4.39 -11.45 -7.07
N ALA A 102 -5.51 -11.85 -7.66
CA ALA A 102 -6.21 -13.07 -7.25
C ALA A 102 -5.31 -14.32 -7.31
N ASN A 103 -5.45 -15.20 -6.33
CA ASN A 103 -4.73 -16.46 -6.13
C ASN A 103 -3.19 -16.35 -6.01
N ASN A 104 -2.63 -15.16 -5.73
CA ASN A 104 -1.19 -15.00 -5.45
C ASN A 104 -0.83 -15.47 -4.05
N THR A 105 -0.76 -16.79 -3.85
CA THR A 105 -0.47 -17.41 -2.55
C THR A 105 0.95 -17.14 -2.03
N LEU A 106 1.87 -16.71 -2.90
CA LEU A 106 3.24 -16.31 -2.54
C LEU A 106 3.40 -14.80 -2.28
N LEU A 107 2.40 -13.99 -2.62
CA LEU A 107 2.42 -12.55 -2.38
C LEU A 107 2.18 -12.30 -0.90
N THR A 108 3.25 -12.02 -0.15
CA THR A 108 3.19 -11.85 1.31
C THR A 108 3.20 -10.40 1.75
N SER A 109 3.65 -9.49 0.89
CA SER A 109 3.79 -8.07 1.21
C SER A 109 3.33 -7.17 0.06
N VAL A 110 2.48 -6.20 0.39
CA VAL A 110 1.98 -5.20 -0.55
C VAL A 110 2.18 -3.83 0.08
N SER A 111 2.91 -2.96 -0.60
CA SER A 111 3.00 -1.53 -0.27
C SER A 111 2.07 -0.76 -1.20
N LEU A 112 0.96 -0.26 -0.65
CA LEU A 112 -0.01 0.55 -1.37
C LEU A 112 0.43 2.03 -1.36
N GLY A 113 0.23 2.73 -2.48
CA GLY A 113 0.52 4.16 -2.58
C GLY A 113 -0.57 5.03 -1.94
N GLU A 114 -0.19 6.22 -1.45
CA GLU A 114 -1.10 7.18 -0.79
C GLU A 114 -2.08 7.89 -1.73
N GLY A 115 -2.01 7.61 -3.04
CA GLY A 115 -3.02 8.05 -4.01
C GLY A 115 -4.12 7.04 -4.26
N LEU A 116 -4.03 5.83 -3.69
CA LEU A 116 -4.98 4.76 -3.94
C LEU A 116 -6.33 5.08 -3.29
N THR A 117 -7.40 5.07 -4.08
CA THR A 117 -8.76 5.39 -3.59
C THR A 117 -9.69 4.19 -3.56
N TYR A 118 -9.42 3.17 -4.39
CA TYR A 118 -10.34 2.07 -4.64
C TYR A 118 -9.62 0.73 -4.78
N ILE A 119 -10.14 -0.29 -4.08
CA ILE A 119 -9.72 -1.69 -4.18
C ILE A 119 -10.91 -2.50 -4.68
N GLY A 120 -10.77 -3.06 -5.89
CA GLY A 120 -11.85 -3.74 -6.61
C GLY A 120 -12.20 -5.14 -6.12
N VAL A 121 -13.21 -5.72 -6.76
CA VAL A 121 -13.77 -7.02 -6.41
C VAL A 121 -12.70 -8.10 -6.53
N GLY A 122 -12.47 -8.87 -5.47
CA GLY A 122 -11.51 -9.97 -5.50
C GLY A 122 -10.05 -9.56 -5.72
N ALA A 123 -9.71 -8.26 -5.59
CA ALA A 123 -8.38 -7.74 -5.94
C ALA A 123 -7.21 -8.53 -5.33
N PHE A 124 -7.38 -9.07 -4.12
CA PHE A 124 -6.45 -9.95 -3.40
C PHE A 124 -7.11 -11.26 -2.95
N TYR A 125 -8.10 -11.76 -3.71
CA TYR A 125 -8.77 -13.03 -3.43
C TYR A 125 -7.74 -14.15 -3.29
N LYS A 126 -7.72 -14.87 -2.16
CA LYS A 126 -6.76 -15.95 -1.86
C LYS A 126 -5.28 -15.57 -2.08
N ALA A 127 -4.91 -14.33 -1.78
CA ALA A 127 -3.50 -13.94 -1.72
C ALA A 127 -2.83 -14.47 -0.42
N GLY A 128 -1.49 -14.46 -0.40
CA GLY A 128 -0.66 -14.92 0.72
C GLY A 128 -0.34 -13.85 1.76
N LEU A 129 -1.13 -12.78 1.85
CA LEU A 129 -0.79 -11.61 2.66
C LEU A 129 -0.77 -11.95 4.14
N LYS A 130 0.27 -11.48 4.84
CA LYS A 130 0.37 -11.60 6.31
C LYS A 130 -0.23 -10.41 7.05
N SER A 131 -0.06 -9.23 6.46
CA SER A 131 -0.59 -7.97 6.98
C SER A 131 -0.90 -7.06 5.81
N ILE A 132 -1.90 -6.19 5.95
CA ILE A 132 -2.17 -5.15 4.96
C ILE A 132 -2.40 -3.80 5.64
N SER A 133 -1.71 -2.77 5.14
CA SER A 133 -1.95 -1.38 5.52
C SER A 133 -2.66 -0.68 4.37
N ILE A 134 -3.92 -0.30 4.62
CA ILE A 134 -4.79 0.39 3.68
C ILE A 134 -4.56 1.91 3.87
N PRO A 135 -4.07 2.64 2.85
CA PRO A 135 -3.74 4.06 2.96
C PRO A 135 -4.92 4.93 3.36
N ASN A 136 -4.62 6.13 3.87
CA ASN A 136 -5.63 7.11 4.28
C ASN A 136 -6.52 7.58 3.13
N SER A 137 -6.07 7.44 1.88
CA SER A 137 -6.78 7.83 0.68
C SER A 137 -7.86 6.83 0.23
N VAL A 138 -7.81 5.59 0.70
CA VAL A 138 -8.75 4.55 0.25
C VAL A 138 -10.12 4.81 0.86
N THR A 139 -11.13 4.93 0.00
CA THR A 139 -12.52 5.18 0.42
C THR A 139 -13.40 3.94 0.35
N THR A 140 -13.03 2.96 -0.50
CA THR A 140 -13.84 1.77 -0.78
C THR A 140 -12.99 0.53 -0.97
N ILE A 141 -13.40 -0.55 -0.28
CA ILE A 141 -12.92 -1.92 -0.48
C ILE A 141 -14.13 -2.74 -0.95
N ASP A 142 -14.07 -3.30 -2.15
CA ASP A 142 -15.21 -3.99 -2.74
C ASP A 142 -15.36 -5.46 -2.27
N ASN A 143 -16.38 -6.13 -2.79
CA ASN A 143 -16.74 -7.50 -2.43
C ASN A 143 -15.56 -8.47 -2.62
N VAL A 144 -15.42 -9.41 -1.69
CA VAL A 144 -14.41 -10.48 -1.69
C VAL A 144 -12.96 -10.01 -1.90
N ALA A 145 -12.65 -8.71 -1.74
CA ALA A 145 -11.36 -8.12 -2.06
C ALA A 145 -10.17 -8.84 -1.40
N PHE A 146 -10.31 -9.29 -0.16
CA PHE A 146 -9.31 -10.06 0.58
C PHE A 146 -9.85 -11.43 1.05
N PHE A 147 -10.86 -11.98 0.36
CA PHE A 147 -11.48 -13.25 0.73
C PHE A 147 -10.45 -14.38 0.82
N ALA A 148 -10.51 -15.15 1.91
CA ALA A 148 -9.66 -16.31 2.18
C ALA A 148 -8.15 -16.04 2.07
N ASN A 149 -7.69 -14.88 2.55
CA ASN A 149 -6.27 -14.66 2.83
C ASN A 149 -5.91 -15.41 4.13
N ILE A 150 -5.58 -16.68 4.01
CA ILE A 150 -5.41 -17.61 5.14
C ILE A 150 -4.17 -17.34 6.01
N ALA A 151 -3.31 -16.40 5.61
CA ALA A 151 -2.15 -15.96 6.36
C ALA A 151 -2.32 -14.57 7.00
N LEU A 152 -3.45 -13.90 6.76
CA LEU A 152 -3.65 -12.50 7.15
C LEU A 152 -3.94 -12.37 8.64
N GLU A 153 -2.98 -11.83 9.38
CA GLU A 153 -3.01 -11.68 10.84
C GLU A 153 -3.41 -10.25 11.28
N GLU A 154 -3.08 -9.25 10.47
CA GLU A 154 -3.22 -7.82 10.80
C GLU A 154 -3.77 -6.99 9.64
N ILE A 155 -4.72 -6.10 9.93
CA ILE A 155 -5.25 -5.10 8.99
C ILE A 155 -5.19 -3.72 9.62
N ASN A 156 -4.65 -2.74 8.89
CA ASN A 156 -4.65 -1.34 9.30
C ASN A 156 -5.46 -0.52 8.30
N PHE A 157 -6.61 0.00 8.72
CA PHE A 157 -7.47 0.85 7.90
C PHE A 157 -7.09 2.33 8.04
N GLY A 158 -6.94 2.99 6.90
CA GLY A 158 -6.76 4.44 6.81
C GLY A 158 -8.00 5.23 7.22
N SER A 159 -7.81 6.54 7.42
CA SER A 159 -8.82 7.42 8.00
C SER A 159 -10.04 7.70 7.11
N SER A 160 -9.92 7.58 5.79
CA SER A 160 -10.99 7.96 4.85
C SER A 160 -11.84 6.78 4.37
N LEU A 161 -11.62 5.57 4.91
CA LEU A 161 -12.38 4.40 4.50
C LEU A 161 -13.86 4.57 4.88
N THR A 162 -14.74 4.49 3.87
CA THR A 162 -16.19 4.71 4.05
C THR A 162 -16.99 3.42 3.92
N SER A 163 -16.53 2.46 3.12
CA SER A 163 -17.27 1.21 2.86
C SER A 163 -16.36 -0.01 2.66
N VAL A 164 -16.85 -1.15 3.15
CA VAL A 164 -16.25 -2.48 2.97
C VAL A 164 -17.33 -3.45 2.49
N GLY A 165 -17.07 -4.09 1.35
CA GLY A 165 -18.01 -4.96 0.66
C GLY A 165 -18.30 -6.30 1.35
N SER A 166 -19.23 -7.04 0.74
CA SER A 166 -19.62 -8.39 1.11
C SER A 166 -18.41 -9.33 1.10
N GLN A 167 -18.23 -10.08 2.19
CA GLN A 167 -17.16 -11.09 2.34
C GLN A 167 -15.74 -10.57 2.08
N ALA A 168 -15.50 -9.26 2.17
CA ALA A 168 -14.22 -8.65 1.82
C ALA A 168 -13.04 -9.27 2.60
N PHE A 169 -13.24 -9.66 3.86
CA PHE A 169 -12.25 -10.30 4.73
C PHE A 169 -12.75 -11.65 5.28
N ALA A 170 -13.68 -12.30 4.58
CA ALA A 170 -14.21 -13.58 5.02
C ALA A 170 -13.13 -14.67 4.97
N TYR A 171 -13.15 -15.58 5.94
CA TYR A 171 -12.24 -16.74 6.05
C TYR A 171 -10.74 -16.40 6.16
N CYS A 172 -10.38 -15.21 6.62
CA CYS A 172 -9.01 -14.82 7.02
C CYS A 172 -8.67 -15.36 8.42
N ASN A 173 -8.48 -16.68 8.54
CA ASN A 173 -8.54 -17.39 9.83
C ASN A 173 -7.36 -17.26 10.84
N PRO A 174 -6.28 -16.50 10.60
CA PRO A 174 -5.38 -16.07 11.68
C PRO A 174 -5.58 -14.59 12.07
N LEU A 175 -6.55 -13.88 11.48
CA LEU A 175 -6.80 -12.47 11.76
C LEU A 175 -7.11 -12.28 13.23
N SER A 176 -6.28 -11.48 13.91
CA SER A 176 -6.40 -11.22 15.35
C SER A 176 -6.26 -9.74 15.69
N SER A 177 -5.78 -8.92 14.76
CA SER A 177 -5.61 -7.48 14.94
C SER A 177 -6.20 -6.69 13.77
N VAL A 178 -7.06 -5.74 14.10
CA VAL A 178 -7.56 -4.72 13.18
C VAL A 178 -7.33 -3.36 13.84
N SER A 179 -6.77 -2.42 13.11
CA SER A 179 -6.76 -1.01 13.50
C SER A 179 -7.50 -0.18 12.48
N SER A 180 -8.10 0.92 12.92
CA SER A 180 -8.73 1.89 12.02
C SER A 180 -8.45 3.29 12.52
N SER A 181 -7.97 4.17 11.63
CA SER A 181 -7.78 5.60 11.93
C SER A 181 -9.04 6.43 11.63
N ALA A 182 -10.11 5.81 11.13
CA ALA A 182 -11.35 6.51 10.79
C ALA A 182 -12.14 6.85 12.05
N ILE A 183 -12.45 8.14 12.22
CA ILE A 183 -13.21 8.63 13.38
C ILE A 183 -14.68 8.17 13.38
N THR A 184 -15.19 7.86 12.18
CA THR A 184 -16.51 7.27 11.96
C THR A 184 -16.31 5.85 11.44
N PRO A 185 -17.01 4.84 11.98
CA PRO A 185 -16.90 3.48 11.50
C PRO A 185 -17.28 3.38 10.01
N PRO A 186 -16.46 2.72 9.17
CA PRO A 186 -16.85 2.38 7.81
C PRO A 186 -18.14 1.55 7.81
N SER A 187 -18.95 1.72 6.77
CA SER A 187 -20.09 0.83 6.52
C SER A 187 -19.58 -0.56 6.14
N LEU A 188 -19.91 -1.57 6.94
CA LEU A 188 -19.61 -2.97 6.66
C LEU A 188 -20.85 -3.68 6.13
N ASN A 189 -20.67 -4.63 5.22
CA ASN A 189 -21.68 -5.65 4.99
C ASN A 189 -21.71 -6.63 6.19
N ALA A 190 -22.87 -7.23 6.48
CA ALA A 190 -23.05 -8.13 7.62
C ALA A 190 -22.10 -9.35 7.57
N ASN A 191 -21.69 -9.76 6.36
CA ASN A 191 -20.79 -10.89 6.12
C ASN A 191 -19.36 -10.46 5.74
N SER A 192 -18.97 -9.18 5.91
CA SER A 192 -17.61 -8.71 5.53
C SER A 192 -16.50 -9.52 6.20
N PHE A 193 -16.73 -10.05 7.40
CA PHE A 193 -15.81 -10.89 8.17
C PHE A 193 -16.38 -12.30 8.42
N GLU A 194 -17.17 -12.83 7.48
CA GLU A 194 -17.77 -14.16 7.59
C GLU A 194 -16.71 -15.26 7.87
N GLY A 195 -17.06 -16.22 8.73
CA GLY A 195 -16.16 -17.31 9.11
C GLY A 195 -15.17 -16.94 10.22
N LEU A 196 -15.12 -15.68 10.66
CA LEU A 196 -14.28 -15.23 11.76
C LEU A 196 -15.04 -15.16 13.08
N VAL A 197 -14.33 -15.40 14.18
CA VAL A 197 -14.83 -15.17 15.54
C VAL A 197 -14.44 -13.75 15.94
N LEU A 198 -15.31 -12.77 15.68
CA LEU A 198 -15.00 -11.34 15.87
C LEU A 198 -14.51 -11.01 17.29
N ALA A 199 -15.02 -11.72 18.31
CA ALA A 199 -14.64 -11.52 19.71
C ALA A 199 -13.14 -11.81 19.98
N ASN A 200 -12.47 -12.58 19.11
CA ASN A 200 -11.04 -12.85 19.21
C ASN A 200 -10.18 -11.80 18.49
N ILE A 201 -10.80 -10.87 17.77
CA ILE A 201 -10.11 -9.84 17.00
C ILE A 201 -10.08 -8.55 17.81
N ASN A 202 -8.88 -8.09 18.11
CA ASN A 202 -8.66 -6.81 18.75
C ASN A 202 -8.84 -5.70 17.72
N LEU A 203 -9.87 -4.87 17.88
CA LEU A 203 -10.10 -3.68 17.07
C LEU A 203 -9.59 -2.44 17.83
N SER A 204 -8.60 -1.75 17.29
CA SER A 204 -8.07 -0.50 17.86
C SER A 204 -8.53 0.72 17.06
N VAL A 205 -9.23 1.67 17.71
CA VAL A 205 -9.80 2.88 17.08
C VAL A 205 -9.49 4.15 17.89
N PRO A 206 -9.53 5.37 17.31
CA PRO A 206 -9.31 6.61 18.07
C PRO A 206 -10.14 6.66 19.34
N SER A 207 -9.57 7.22 20.40
CA SER A 207 -10.20 7.23 21.74
C SER A 207 -11.61 7.83 21.74
N GLU A 208 -11.80 8.86 20.93
CA GLU A 208 -13.05 9.58 20.68
C GLU A 208 -14.08 8.77 19.89
N SER A 209 -13.65 7.71 19.20
CA SER A 209 -14.47 6.91 18.31
C SER A 209 -14.91 5.59 18.93
N VAL A 210 -14.33 5.18 20.07
CA VAL A 210 -14.65 3.91 20.73
C VAL A 210 -16.16 3.72 20.91
N SER A 211 -16.86 4.73 21.43
CA SER A 211 -18.32 4.67 21.64
C SER A 211 -19.12 4.54 20.34
N THR A 212 -18.66 5.19 19.26
CA THR A 212 -19.28 5.13 17.93
C THR A 212 -19.08 3.75 17.29
N TYR A 213 -17.89 3.15 17.43
CA TYR A 213 -17.66 1.78 16.95
C TYR A 213 -18.44 0.75 17.76
N SER A 214 -18.49 0.88 19.10
CA SER A 214 -19.23 -0.04 19.96
C SER A 214 -20.74 -0.02 19.74
N SER A 215 -21.30 1.10 19.27
CA SER A 215 -22.73 1.20 18.95
C SER A 215 -23.09 0.83 17.50
N SER A 216 -22.08 0.60 16.64
CA SER A 216 -22.29 0.22 15.25
C SER A 216 -22.53 -1.29 15.12
N SER A 217 -23.67 -1.68 14.55
CA SER A 217 -24.17 -3.06 14.52
C SER A 217 -23.18 -4.08 13.93
N ASN A 218 -22.33 -3.64 13.00
CA ASN A 218 -21.39 -4.51 12.30
C ASN A 218 -19.96 -4.47 12.90
N TRP A 219 -19.70 -3.59 13.86
CA TRP A 219 -18.42 -3.48 14.57
C TRP A 219 -18.48 -3.94 16.04
N GLN A 220 -19.68 -4.00 16.64
CA GLN A 220 -19.88 -4.37 18.04
C GLN A 220 -19.37 -5.78 18.43
N GLY A 221 -19.14 -6.66 17.44
CA GLY A 221 -18.65 -8.03 17.69
C GLY A 221 -17.15 -8.11 17.99
N PHE A 222 -16.38 -7.05 17.72
CA PHE A 222 -14.94 -7.01 17.93
C PHE A 222 -14.58 -6.73 19.39
N ASN A 223 -13.36 -7.10 19.80
CA ASN A 223 -12.79 -6.61 21.06
C ASN A 223 -12.24 -5.19 20.86
N ILE A 224 -13.10 -4.19 21.09
CA ILE A 224 -12.79 -2.78 20.79
C ILE A 224 -11.94 -2.15 21.91
N GLY A 225 -10.78 -1.65 21.53
CA GLY A 225 -9.86 -0.91 22.36
C GLY A 225 -9.45 0.43 21.74
N VAL A 226 -8.65 1.19 22.48
CA VAL A 226 -8.12 2.47 22.02
C VAL A 226 -6.90 2.23 21.14
N LEU A 227 -6.91 2.84 19.96
CA LEU A 227 -5.75 3.02 19.11
C LEU A 227 -4.77 3.94 19.83
N ASN A 228 -3.76 3.32 20.44
CA ASN A 228 -2.71 4.05 21.12
C ASN A 228 -1.80 4.69 20.07
N THR A 229 -2.04 5.96 19.76
CA THR A 229 -1.27 6.71 18.75
C THR A 229 0.15 7.04 19.20
N ASN A 230 0.54 6.65 20.42
CA ASN A 230 1.94 6.66 20.86
C ASN A 230 2.84 5.73 20.02
N VAL A 231 2.30 5.02 19.03
CA VAL A 231 3.00 4.11 18.11
C VAL A 231 3.08 4.68 16.66
N PHE A 232 2.59 5.89 16.38
CA PHE A 232 2.58 6.46 15.01
C PHE A 232 3.88 7.12 14.53
N GLU A 233 4.91 7.20 15.35
CA GLU A 233 6.22 6.90 14.82
C GLU A 233 6.47 5.46 15.24
N LYS A 234 6.72 4.56 14.30
CA LYS A 234 7.53 3.40 14.61
C LYS A 234 8.87 3.99 15.05
N GLU A 235 9.01 4.34 16.33
CA GLU A 235 10.28 4.62 16.98
C GLU A 235 11.03 3.29 16.93
N TYR A 236 11.60 3.00 15.77
CA TYR A 236 12.89 2.36 15.79
C TYR A 236 13.72 3.26 16.70
N LEU A 237 14.18 2.73 17.83
CA LEU A 237 15.01 3.42 18.82
C LEU A 237 16.32 3.86 18.16
N ILE A 238 16.24 4.86 17.28
CA ILE A 238 17.37 5.52 16.66
C ILE A 238 17.79 6.58 17.66
N THR A 239 18.73 6.20 18.51
CA THR A 239 19.31 7.11 19.49
C THR A 239 20.46 7.87 18.84
N VAL A 240 20.39 9.19 18.89
CA VAL A 240 21.50 10.09 18.56
C VAL A 240 22.17 10.47 19.87
N TYR A 241 23.46 10.16 20.02
CA TYR A 241 24.22 10.58 21.19
C TYR A 241 25.51 11.29 20.79
N PRO A 242 25.86 12.39 21.47
CA PRO A 242 27.12 13.07 21.26
C PRO A 242 28.26 12.18 21.75
N ASN A 243 29.32 12.06 20.95
CA ASN A 243 30.59 11.51 21.39
C ASN A 243 31.54 12.66 21.78
N PRO A 244 31.65 13.01 23.07
CA PRO A 244 32.40 14.18 23.51
C PRO A 244 33.91 14.07 23.26
N VAL A 245 34.44 12.86 23.03
CA VAL A 245 35.88 12.63 22.78
C VAL A 245 36.26 12.95 21.34
N PHE A 246 35.39 12.59 20.38
CA PHE A 246 35.69 12.74 18.94
C PHE A 246 34.97 13.90 18.26
N LYS A 247 34.15 14.68 19.01
CA LYS A 247 33.32 15.78 18.47
C LYS A 247 32.39 15.32 17.33
N GLU A 248 31.94 14.08 17.40
CA GLU A 248 31.04 13.45 16.43
C GLU A 248 29.65 13.22 17.05
N LEU A 249 28.62 13.17 16.21
CA LEU A 249 27.35 12.53 16.56
C LEU A 249 27.37 11.08 16.09
N ARG A 250 26.97 10.16 16.97
CA ARG A 250 26.74 8.76 16.61
C ARG A 250 25.26 8.48 16.55
N ILE A 251 24.85 7.82 15.48
CA ILE A 251 23.47 7.36 15.29
C ILE A 251 23.47 5.84 15.44
N ASN A 252 22.80 5.35 16.47
CA ASN A 252 22.61 3.91 16.62
C ASN A 252 21.49 3.45 15.67
N ILE A 253 21.82 2.55 14.76
CA ILE A 253 20.87 2.00 13.78
C ILE A 253 20.75 0.49 14.05
N PRO A 254 19.55 -0.01 14.40
CA PRO A 254 19.29 -1.44 14.55
C PRO A 254 19.69 -2.26 13.30
N GLN A 255 20.12 -3.52 13.49
CA GLN A 255 20.67 -4.36 12.41
C GLN A 255 19.73 -4.62 11.23
N ASN A 256 18.41 -4.44 11.40
CA ASN A 256 17.40 -4.62 10.36
C ASN A 256 17.02 -3.32 9.61
N ILE A 257 17.77 -2.23 9.82
CA ILE A 257 17.52 -0.92 9.21
C ILE A 257 18.71 -0.49 8.37
N VAL A 258 18.41 -0.09 7.13
CA VAL A 258 19.38 0.44 6.17
C VAL A 258 19.26 1.97 6.18
N LEU A 259 20.36 2.64 6.53
CA LEU A 259 20.49 4.09 6.43
C LEU A 259 20.48 4.50 4.95
N LYS A 260 19.68 5.50 4.59
CA LYS A 260 19.70 6.13 3.26
C LYS A 260 20.42 7.46 3.30
N SER A 261 20.04 8.33 4.23
CA SER A 261 20.68 9.63 4.41
C SER A 261 20.43 10.18 5.81
N ILE A 262 21.27 11.11 6.22
CA ILE A 262 21.09 11.93 7.39
C ILE A 262 21.26 13.39 6.98
N LYS A 263 20.31 14.23 7.37
CA LYS A 263 20.29 15.66 7.07
C LYS A 263 20.26 16.44 8.38
N ILE A 264 21.13 17.43 8.54
CA ILE A 264 21.12 18.33 9.70
C ILE A 264 20.53 19.67 9.29
N TYR A 265 19.56 20.14 10.06
CA TYR A 265 18.90 21.43 9.91
C TYR A 265 19.16 22.31 11.13
N ASP A 266 19.27 23.61 10.92
CA ASP A 266 19.22 24.59 12.02
C ASP A 266 17.78 24.84 12.51
N ILE A 267 17.62 25.63 13.57
CA ILE A 267 16.30 26.00 14.12
C ILE A 267 15.41 26.80 13.17
N LYS A 268 15.96 27.34 12.06
CA LYS A 268 15.21 28.05 11.03
C LYS A 268 14.82 27.12 9.87
N GLY A 269 15.09 25.82 10.00
CA GLY A 269 14.80 24.81 8.98
C GLY A 269 15.77 24.84 7.79
N ARG A 270 16.91 25.52 7.89
CA ARG A 270 17.92 25.55 6.82
C ARG A 270 18.78 24.29 6.89
N LEU A 271 18.95 23.62 5.76
CA LEU A 271 19.83 22.45 5.64
C LEU A 271 21.30 22.89 5.79
N ILE A 272 22.03 22.24 6.69
CA ILE A 272 23.43 22.55 7.02
C ILE A 272 24.38 21.46 6.49
N LEU A 273 24.00 20.19 6.61
CA LEU A 273 24.84 19.05 6.27
C LEU A 273 23.98 17.87 5.77
N VAL A 274 24.56 17.07 4.85
CA VAL A 274 24.01 15.78 4.40
C VAL A 274 25.11 14.74 4.52
N GLU A 275 24.80 13.60 5.14
CA GLU A 275 25.71 12.47 5.33
C GLU A 275 25.01 11.16 4.99
N ASP A 276 25.76 10.14 4.58
CA ASP A 276 25.28 8.77 4.35
C ASP A 276 25.84 7.77 5.39
N SER A 277 26.62 8.27 6.35
CA SER A 277 27.28 7.51 7.41
C SER A 277 26.61 7.72 8.77
N ASN A 278 26.60 6.68 9.62
CA ASN A 278 26.06 6.76 10.98
C ASN A 278 26.98 7.49 11.99
N LYS A 279 28.08 8.06 11.50
CA LYS A 279 28.99 8.96 12.21
C LYS A 279 28.99 10.30 11.49
N ILE A 280 28.70 11.37 12.21
CA ILE A 280 28.61 12.71 11.64
C ILE A 280 29.62 13.62 12.32
N ASP A 281 30.50 14.22 11.54
CA ASP A 281 31.40 15.25 12.03
C ASP A 281 30.61 16.55 12.27
N VAL A 282 30.62 17.03 13.51
CA VAL A 282 29.94 18.27 13.91
C VAL A 282 30.90 19.34 14.42
N GLN A 283 32.20 19.22 14.10
CA GLN A 283 33.23 20.15 14.55
C GLN A 283 33.04 21.57 14.02
N ASN A 284 32.56 21.69 12.79
CA ASN A 284 32.37 22.98 12.11
C ASN A 284 30.99 23.60 12.37
N LEU A 285 30.12 22.93 13.14
CA LEU A 285 28.84 23.51 13.55
C LEU A 285 29.05 24.56 14.63
N SER A 286 28.38 25.71 14.48
CA SER A 286 28.33 26.72 15.54
C SER A 286 27.60 26.18 16.77
N LYS A 287 27.82 26.82 17.92
CA LYS A 287 27.08 26.46 19.14
C LYS A 287 25.59 26.78 18.93
N GLY A 288 24.72 25.83 19.24
CA GLY A 288 23.29 25.99 18.97
C GLY A 288 22.49 24.70 19.00
N GLN A 289 21.20 24.83 18.73
CA GLN A 289 20.27 23.70 18.59
C GLN A 289 20.14 23.32 17.11
N TYR A 290 20.04 22.02 16.86
CA TYR A 290 19.93 21.45 15.52
C TYR A 290 18.95 20.27 15.52
N PHE A 291 18.41 19.99 14.34
CA PHE A 291 17.54 18.85 14.08
C PHE A 291 18.18 17.92 13.06
N THR A 292 18.15 16.63 13.33
CA THR A 292 18.66 15.58 12.46
C THR A 292 17.48 14.82 11.88
N LEU A 293 17.31 14.88 10.56
CA LEU A 293 16.39 14.03 9.81
C LEU A 293 17.14 12.80 9.33
N ILE A 294 16.72 11.63 9.77
CA ILE A 294 17.32 10.34 9.45
C ILE A 294 16.37 9.62 8.50
N GLU A 295 16.80 9.38 7.28
CA GLU A 295 16.05 8.66 6.25
C GLU A 295 16.57 7.23 6.15
N THR A 296 15.68 6.24 6.19
CA THR A 296 16.02 4.82 6.16
C THR A 296 15.15 4.07 5.15
N ASN A 297 15.45 2.78 4.92
CA ASN A 297 14.55 1.88 4.20
C ASN A 297 13.21 1.62 4.92
N LYS A 298 13.05 2.07 6.17
CA LYS A 298 11.85 1.86 6.98
C LYS A 298 11.09 3.15 7.32
N GLY A 299 11.51 4.30 6.81
CA GLY A 299 10.85 5.59 7.03
C GLY A 299 11.83 6.70 7.44
N LYS A 300 11.26 7.80 7.95
CA LYS A 300 12.00 8.99 8.40
C LYS A 300 11.85 9.16 9.91
N SER A 301 12.89 9.61 10.58
CA SER A 301 12.86 10.00 12.00
C SER A 301 13.56 11.33 12.21
N ILE A 302 13.07 12.15 13.15
CA ILE A 302 13.66 13.44 13.50
C ILE A 302 14.14 13.41 14.95
N LYS A 303 15.41 13.78 15.18
CA LYS A 303 15.97 13.91 16.53
C LYS A 303 16.63 15.28 16.72
N ARG A 304 16.49 15.85 17.92
CA ARG A 304 17.11 17.13 18.29
C ARG A 304 18.44 16.88 19.00
N PHE A 305 19.48 17.67 18.68
CA PHE A 305 20.71 17.72 19.48
C PHE A 305 21.13 19.16 19.75
N ILE A 306 21.97 19.33 20.77
CA ILE A 306 22.51 20.64 21.17
C ILE A 306 24.03 20.57 21.07
N LYS A 307 24.62 21.48 20.28
CA LYS A 307 26.06 21.68 20.23
C LYS A 307 26.45 22.71 21.30
N SER A 308 27.08 22.23 22.38
CA SER A 308 27.70 23.06 23.43
C SER A 308 29.08 23.60 23.02
#